data_AF-A0A9W6CGE5-F1
#
_entry.id   AF-A0A9W6CGE5-F1
#
_cell.length_a   1.000
_cell.length_b   1.000
_cell.length_c   1.000
_cell.angle_alpha   90.00
_cell.angle_beta   90.00
_cell.angle_gamma   90.00
#
_symmetry.space_group_name_H-M   'P 1'
#
loop_
_entity.id
_entity.type
_entity.pdbx_description
1 polymer ?
#
loop_
_entity_poly.entity_id
_entity_poly.type
_entity_poly.pdbx_seq_one_letter_code
_entity_poly.pdbx_strand_id
1 'polypeptide(L)'
;MMAQVRTGREDTGNLYLGYKVKDSEDAYKYVEAKKVKNGNTEYYQASIDSIPSSELGTVYDMAFFQKTNDTYTQVTPVKTGSAYSYLYTLLSQSSSNDASKNLAKAFYLYAEAAKNYFSSIQN
;
A
#
# COMPACT_ATOMS: atom_id res chain seq x y z
N MET A 1 -2.29 3.49 -2.28
CA MET A 1 -2.17 2.02 -2.16
C MET A 1 -3.41 1.51 -1.42
N MET A 2 -4.07 0.44 -1.87
CA MET A 2 -5.26 -0.12 -1.22
C MET A 2 -4.89 -1.45 -0.56
N ALA A 3 -4.92 -1.54 0.77
CA ALA A 3 -4.65 -2.76 1.52
C ALA A 3 -5.97 -3.34 2.04
N GLN A 4 -6.43 -4.47 1.48
CA GLN A 4 -7.62 -5.17 1.98
C GLN A 4 -7.22 -6.22 3.02
N VAL A 5 -7.88 -6.22 4.17
CA VAL A 5 -7.78 -7.27 5.20
C VAL A 5 -9.18 -7.71 5.63
N ARG A 6 -9.41 -9.03 5.60
CA ARG A 6 -10.54 -9.68 6.28
C ARG A 6 -10.10 -10.02 7.69
N THR A 7 -10.63 -9.32 8.70
CA THR A 7 -10.39 -9.64 10.11
C THR A 7 -11.63 -10.33 10.69
N GLY A 8 -11.49 -11.60 11.10
CA GLY A 8 -12.50 -12.32 11.89
C GLY A 8 -12.46 -11.99 13.38
N ARG A 9 -11.99 -10.79 13.76
CA ARG A 9 -11.82 -10.33 15.14
C ARG A 9 -12.65 -9.06 15.35
N GLU A 10 -13.32 -8.95 16.50
CA GLU A 10 -14.16 -7.80 16.84
C GLU A 10 -13.39 -6.49 16.68
N ASP A 11 -13.91 -5.66 15.77
CA ASP A 11 -13.33 -4.37 15.42
C ASP A 11 -13.85 -3.32 16.40
N THR A 12 -12.95 -2.83 17.24
CA THR A 12 -13.25 -1.82 18.28
C THR A 12 -13.20 -0.38 17.77
N GLY A 13 -13.04 -0.17 16.45
CA GLY A 13 -13.01 1.17 15.84
C GLY A 13 -11.66 1.89 15.93
N ASN A 14 -10.61 1.22 16.43
CA ASN A 14 -9.26 1.80 16.64
C ASN A 14 -8.19 1.11 15.77
N LEU A 15 -8.51 0.82 14.52
CA LEU A 15 -7.58 0.17 13.59
C LEU A 15 -6.76 1.21 12.81
N TYR A 16 -5.46 0.99 12.71
CA TYR A 16 -4.51 1.86 12.02
C TYR A 16 -3.69 1.05 11.02
N LEU A 17 -3.42 1.60 9.86
CA LEU A 17 -2.37 1.09 8.97
C LEU A 17 -1.04 1.70 9.43
N GLY A 18 -0.12 0.84 9.86
CA GLY A 18 1.27 1.19 10.07
C GLY A 18 2.06 0.93 8.79
N TYR A 19 2.85 1.90 8.34
CA TYR A 19 3.78 1.72 7.22
C TYR A 19 5.16 2.35 7.50
N LYS A 20 6.22 1.72 7.01
CA LYS A 20 7.58 2.28 6.99
C LYS A 20 8.32 1.82 5.74
N VAL A 21 9.39 2.53 5.36
CA VAL A 21 10.29 2.05 4.31
C VAL A 21 10.91 0.74 4.77
N LYS A 22 10.90 -0.27 3.89
CA LYS A 22 11.45 -1.59 4.18
C LYS A 22 12.91 -1.44 4.62
N ASP A 23 13.29 -2.21 5.65
CA ASP A 23 14.65 -2.24 6.22
C ASP A 23 15.09 -0.90 6.87
N SER A 24 14.21 0.11 6.95
CA SER A 24 14.47 1.30 7.76
C SER A 24 14.38 0.99 9.25
N GLU A 25 15.29 1.57 10.03
CA GLU A 25 15.26 1.57 11.50
C GLU A 25 14.17 2.49 12.07
N ASP A 26 13.54 3.30 11.22
CA ASP A 26 12.47 4.21 11.61
C ASP A 26 11.27 3.46 12.21
N ALA A 27 10.58 4.13 13.12
CA ALA A 27 9.28 3.70 13.61
C ALA A 27 8.23 3.72 12.47
N TYR A 28 7.20 2.89 12.61
CA TYR A 28 6.05 2.94 11.71
C TYR A 28 5.37 4.31 11.78
N LYS A 29 5.02 4.86 10.61
CA LYS A 29 4.00 5.89 10.51
C LYS A 29 2.63 5.23 10.63
N TYR A 30 1.73 5.83 11.39
CA TYR A 30 0.39 5.29 11.62
C TYR A 30 -0.67 6.21 11.02
N VAL A 31 -1.56 5.64 10.22
CA VAL A 31 -2.72 6.33 9.67
C VAL A 31 -3.99 5.57 10.04
N GLU A 32 -5.03 6.29 10.44
CA GLU A 32 -6.30 5.69 10.84
C GLU A 32 -6.92 4.94 9.65
N ALA A 33 -7.32 3.70 9.88
CA ALA A 33 -7.95 2.87 8.88
C ALA A 33 -9.48 2.97 9.01
N LYS A 34 -10.13 3.29 7.89
CA LYS A 34 -11.59 3.43 7.81
C LYS A 34 -12.19 2.14 7.29
N LYS A 35 -13.20 1.64 7.98
CA LYS A 35 -14.04 0.55 7.48
C LYS A 35 -14.85 1.05 6.28
N VAL A 36 -14.80 0.30 5.20
CA VAL A 36 -15.55 0.54 3.96
C VAL A 36 -16.34 -0.71 3.61
N LYS A 37 -17.59 -0.47 3.21
CA LYS A 37 -18.50 -1.50 2.74
C LYS A 37 -18.72 -1.33 1.24
N ASN A 38 -18.47 -2.40 0.49
CA ASN A 38 -18.76 -2.47 -0.93
C ASN A 38 -19.60 -3.73 -1.20
N GLY A 39 -20.91 -3.53 -1.35
CA GLY A 39 -21.90 -4.61 -1.40
C GLY A 39 -21.86 -5.46 -0.12
N ASN A 40 -21.66 -6.78 -0.29
CA ASN A 40 -21.55 -7.74 0.80
C ASN A 40 -20.12 -7.89 1.36
N THR A 41 -19.16 -7.10 0.86
CA THR A 41 -17.77 -7.14 1.30
C THR A 41 -17.45 -5.94 2.19
N GLU A 42 -16.88 -6.21 3.35
CA GLU A 42 -16.34 -5.19 4.25
C GLU A 42 -14.81 -5.31 4.29
N TYR A 43 -14.13 -4.18 4.16
CA TYR A 43 -12.67 -4.08 4.22
C TYR A 43 -12.25 -2.76 4.87
N TYR A 44 -11.00 -2.67 5.30
CA TYR A 44 -10.42 -1.43 5.80
C TYR A 44 -9.59 -0.77 4.71
N GLN A 45 -9.60 0.55 4.66
CA GLN A 45 -8.72 1.34 3.81
C GLN A 45 -8.08 2.46 4.62
N ALA A 46 -6.85 2.82 4.27
CA ALA A 46 -6.18 4.00 4.83
C ALA A 46 -5.48 4.76 3.70
N SER A 47 -5.39 6.08 3.85
CA SER A 47 -4.66 6.95 2.93
C SER A 47 -3.32 7.29 3.56
N ILE A 48 -2.24 6.93 2.87
CA ILE A 48 -0.87 7.31 3.25
C ILE A 48 -0.49 8.64 2.60
N ASP A 49 0.63 9.21 3.05
CA ASP A 49 1.24 10.38 2.43
C ASP A 49 1.44 10.18 0.92
N SER A 50 1.39 11.28 0.17
CA SER A 50 1.67 11.25 -1.27
C SER A 50 3.11 10.79 -1.50
N ILE A 51 3.30 9.78 -2.35
CA ILE A 51 4.61 9.26 -2.73
C ILE A 51 5.05 9.97 -4.01
N PRO A 52 6.20 10.66 -4.03
CA PRO A 52 6.74 11.25 -5.25
C PRO A 52 6.88 10.21 -6.37
N SER A 53 6.69 10.63 -7.62
CA SER A 53 6.76 9.70 -8.76
C SER A 53 8.13 9.00 -8.87
N SER A 54 9.21 9.67 -8.45
CA SER A 54 10.56 9.10 -8.36
C SER A 54 10.70 7.97 -7.34
N GLU A 55 9.80 7.90 -6.36
CA GLU A 55 9.82 6.97 -5.22
C GLU A 55 8.75 5.88 -5.32
N LEU A 56 8.06 5.74 -6.46
CA LEU A 56 7.03 4.70 -6.63
C LEU A 56 7.59 3.27 -6.51
N GLY A 57 8.90 3.11 -6.74
CA GLY A 57 9.62 1.86 -6.53
C GLY A 57 9.97 1.57 -5.07
N THR A 58 9.81 2.54 -4.16
CA THR A 58 10.12 2.37 -2.74
C THR A 58 9.27 1.25 -2.16
N VAL A 59 9.94 0.32 -1.50
CA VAL A 59 9.31 -0.83 -0.87
C VAL A 59 8.99 -0.46 0.57
N TYR A 60 7.76 -0.74 0.99
CA TYR A 60 7.27 -0.48 2.33
C TYR A 60 6.92 -1.77 3.04
N ASP A 61 7.20 -1.82 4.33
CA ASP A 61 6.61 -2.78 5.25
C ASP A 61 5.33 -2.19 5.83
N MET A 62 4.25 -2.96 5.75
CA MET A 62 2.91 -2.52 6.16
C MET A 62 2.23 -3.58 7.01
N ALA A 63 1.55 -3.16 8.07
CA ALA A 63 0.67 -4.00 8.87
C ALA A 63 -0.46 -3.18 9.47
N PHE A 64 -1.53 -3.83 9.90
CA PHE A 64 -2.53 -3.17 10.74
C PHE A 64 -2.13 -3.27 12.21
N PHE A 65 -2.43 -2.19 12.93
CA PHE A 65 -2.19 -2.00 14.33
C PHE A 65 -3.48 -1.58 15.02
N GLN A 66 -3.63 -1.94 16.29
CA GLN A 66 -4.68 -1.43 17.15
C GLN A 66 -4.06 -0.43 18.14
N LYS A 67 -4.67 0.75 18.25
CA LYS A 67 -4.25 1.75 19.24
C LYS A 67 -4.99 1.52 20.56
N THR A 68 -4.25 1.33 21.65
CA THR A 68 -4.80 1.29 23.02
C THR A 68 -4.04 2.31 23.86
N ASN A 69 -4.74 3.33 24.37
CA ASN A 69 -4.12 4.53 24.93
C ASN A 69 -3.15 5.14 23.90
N ASP A 70 -1.85 5.22 24.19
CA ASP A 70 -0.82 5.75 23.28
C ASP A 70 0.10 4.67 22.70
N THR A 71 -0.27 3.39 22.83
CA THR A 71 0.52 2.27 22.32
C THR A 71 -0.14 1.64 21.10
N TYR A 72 0.66 1.40 20.06
CA TYR A 72 0.25 0.69 18.84
C TYR A 72 0.70 -0.77 18.89
N THR A 73 -0.26 -1.70 18.88
CA THR A 73 0.02 -3.14 18.88
C THR A 73 -0.27 -3.72 17.51
N GLN A 74 0.69 -4.41 16.91
CA GLN A 74 0.52 -5.05 15.60
C GLN A 74 -0.53 -6.19 15.69
N VAL A 75 -1.50 -6.21 14.78
CA VAL A 75 -2.59 -7.20 14.77
C VAL A 75 -2.67 -8.04 13.49
N THR A 76 -1.90 -7.69 12.45
CA THR A 76 -1.74 -8.51 11.24
C THR A 76 -0.28 -8.82 10.97
N PRO A 77 0.03 -9.89 10.21
CA PRO A 77 1.38 -10.09 9.68
C PRO A 77 1.85 -8.87 8.87
N VAL A 78 3.15 -8.61 8.89
CA VAL A 78 3.77 -7.59 8.04
C VAL A 78 3.70 -8.07 6.59
N LYS A 79 3.26 -7.19 5.70
CA LYS A 79 3.32 -7.35 4.25
C LYS A 79 4.28 -6.34 3.67
N THR A 80 5.14 -6.81 2.79
CA THR A 80 6.10 -5.98 2.09
C THR A 80 5.61 -5.71 0.66
N GLY A 81 5.66 -4.45 0.22
CA GLY A 81 5.26 -4.09 -1.14
C GLY A 81 5.51 -2.62 -1.46
N SER A 82 5.55 -2.31 -2.75
CA SER A 82 5.64 -0.95 -3.27
C SER A 82 4.34 -0.55 -3.98
N ALA A 83 4.26 0.70 -4.45
CA ALA A 83 3.18 1.11 -5.35
C ALA A 83 3.14 0.21 -6.61
N TYR A 84 4.29 -0.31 -7.06
CA TYR A 84 4.37 -1.27 -8.16
C TYR A 84 3.82 -2.67 -7.83
N SER A 85 3.78 -3.08 -6.56
CA SER A 85 3.22 -4.40 -6.19
C SER A 85 1.73 -4.50 -6.54
N TYR A 86 1.00 -3.38 -6.55
CA TYR A 86 -0.39 -3.33 -7.03
C TYR A 86 -0.47 -3.52 -8.55
N LEU A 87 0.42 -2.87 -9.32
CA LEU A 87 0.54 -3.08 -10.76
C LEU A 87 0.89 -4.54 -11.09
N TYR A 88 1.81 -5.15 -10.34
CA TYR A 88 2.14 -6.57 -10.48
C TYR A 88 0.95 -7.49 -10.20
N THR A 89 0.15 -7.19 -9.16
CA THR A 89 -1.07 -7.93 -8.86
C THR A 89 -2.09 -7.82 -9.99
N LEU A 90 -2.28 -6.61 -10.55
CA LEU A 90 -3.14 -6.41 -11.72
C LEU A 90 -2.63 -7.17 -12.95
N LEU A 91 -1.32 -7.15 -13.22
CA LEU A 91 -0.70 -7.88 -14.34
C LEU A 91 -0.80 -9.40 -14.19
N SER A 92 -0.70 -9.92 -12.96
CA SER A 92 -0.73 -11.36 -12.67
C SER A 92 -2.14 -11.93 -12.53
N GLN A 93 -3.11 -11.15 -12.02
CA GLN A 93 -4.51 -11.57 -11.86
C GLN A 93 -5.40 -11.26 -13.06
N SER A 94 -4.99 -10.39 -13.99
CA SER A 94 -5.70 -10.15 -15.25
C SER A 94 -5.51 -11.31 -16.23
N SER A 95 -6.00 -12.49 -15.86
CA SER A 95 -5.91 -13.70 -16.68
C SER A 95 -6.83 -13.72 -17.91
N SER A 96 -7.53 -12.63 -18.27
CA SER A 96 -8.45 -12.63 -19.41
C SER A 96 -8.67 -11.32 -20.19
N ASN A 97 -8.05 -10.18 -19.83
CA ASN A 97 -8.28 -8.91 -20.54
C ASN A 97 -6.97 -8.19 -20.90
N ASP A 98 -6.64 -8.17 -22.20
CA ASP A 98 -5.42 -7.55 -22.74
C ASP A 98 -5.35 -6.04 -22.54
N ALA A 99 -6.49 -5.35 -22.47
CA ALA A 99 -6.53 -3.91 -22.23
C ALA A 99 -6.01 -3.57 -20.82
N SER A 100 -6.41 -4.34 -19.80
CA SER A 100 -5.94 -4.15 -18.42
C SER A 100 -4.44 -4.42 -18.28
N LYS A 101 -3.92 -5.42 -19.01
CA LYS A 101 -2.47 -5.69 -19.06
C LYS A 101 -1.70 -4.55 -19.71
N ASN A 102 -2.18 -4.05 -20.84
CA ASN A 102 -1.53 -2.95 -21.55
C ASN A 102 -1.55 -1.66 -20.73
N LEU A 103 -2.64 -1.39 -20.02
CA LEU A 103 -2.73 -0.25 -19.11
C LEU A 103 -1.75 -0.36 -17.95
N ALA A 104 -1.66 -1.53 -17.31
CA ALA A 104 -0.69 -1.74 -16.23
C ALA A 104 0.77 -1.68 -16.70
N LYS A 105 1.07 -2.17 -17.91
CA LYS A 105 2.39 -1.99 -18.57
C LYS A 105 2.69 -0.52 -18.83
N ALA A 106 1.72 0.24 -19.34
CA ALA A 106 1.88 1.67 -19.59
C ALA A 106 2.19 2.42 -18.27
N PHE A 107 1.44 2.15 -17.20
CA PHE A 107 1.72 2.74 -15.89
C PHE A 107 3.13 2.42 -15.37
N TYR A 108 3.57 1.17 -15.53
CA TYR A 108 4.93 0.78 -15.15
C TYR A 108 5.99 1.56 -15.94
N LEU A 109 5.86 1.63 -17.27
CA LEU A 109 6.80 2.36 -18.12
C LEU A 109 6.84 3.87 -17.82
N TYR A 110 5.67 4.48 -17.58
CA TYR A 110 5.61 5.89 -17.19
C TYR A 110 6.29 6.15 -15.85
N ALA A 111 6.13 5.26 -14.88
CA ALA A 111 6.76 5.41 -13.59
C ALA A 111 8.29 5.24 -13.67
N GLU A 112 8.80 4.28 -14.45
CA GLU A 112 10.23 4.13 -14.70
C GLU A 112 10.81 5.33 -15.47
N ALA A 113 10.09 5.86 -16.45
CA ALA A 113 10.50 7.07 -17.17
C ALA A 113 10.57 8.28 -16.23
N ALA A 114 9.58 8.47 -15.36
CA ALA A 114 9.57 9.53 -14.36
C ALA A 114 10.74 9.39 -13.38
N LYS A 115 10.98 8.18 -12.86
CA LYS A 115 12.12 7.88 -12.00
C LYS A 115 13.45 8.25 -12.67
N ASN A 116 13.66 7.80 -13.90
CA ASN A 116 14.88 8.09 -14.65
C ASN A 116 15.06 9.60 -14.91
N TYR A 117 13.97 10.30 -15.26
CA TYR A 117 13.99 11.74 -15.44
C TYR A 117 14.44 12.44 -14.15
N PHE A 118 13.78 12.19 -13.01
CA PHE A 118 14.10 12.86 -11.76
C PHE A 118 15.50 12.50 -11.22
N SER A 119 15.97 11.27 -11.42
CA SER A 119 17.35 10.88 -11.11
C SER A 119 18.39 11.62 -11.96
N SER A 120 18.04 11.99 -13.20
CA SER A 120 18.95 12.70 -14.11
C SER A 120 19.11 14.19 -13.81
N ILE A 121 18.15 14.81 -13.10
CA ILE A 121 18.17 16.24 -12.72
C ILE A 121 18.75 16.47 -11.32
N GLN A 122 18.88 15.42 -10.51
CA GLN A 122 19.50 15.48 -9.18
C GLN A 122 21.03 15.27 -9.22
N ASN A 123 21.60 14.93 -10.38
CA ASN A 123 23.04 14.92 -10.66
C ASN A 123 23.46 16.21 -11.36
#